data_AF-A0A960WPV5-F1
#
_entry.id   AF-A0A960WPV5-F1
#
_cell.length_a   1.000
_cell.length_b   1.000
_cell.length_c   1.000
_cell.angle_alpha   90.00
_cell.angle_beta   90.00
_cell.angle_gamma   90.00
#
_symmetry.space_group_name_H-M   'P 1'
#
loop_
_entity.id
_entity.type
_entity.pdbx_description
1 polymer ?
#
loop_
_entity_poly.entity_id
_entity_poly.type
_entity_poly.pdbx_seq_one_letter_code
_entity_poly.pdbx_strand_id
1 'polypeptide(L)'
;EHGWFDKRWIYEESLTTPLLARWPEKIKPGTRGEGIVSILDLPETFLDAAGLPIPGDMQGHSLLPFFESGGKAPKDWRTSFYYQYYEYPGPHSVRKHYGVVTDRFKLFHFYEPDVNYWTLIDREKDPDEMTNVYGDADYAATQEELHAELRRLRNELNVPEQDAPESYSRAGKAKGNGGPAQGNGAKGKGKAKSEK
;
A
#
# COMPACT_ATOMS: atom_id res chain seq x y z
N GLU A 1 -9.79 17.73 -4.55
CA GLU A 1 -10.67 17.63 -3.36
C GLU A 1 -9.88 18.17 -2.16
N HIS A 2 -10.54 18.57 -1.06
CA HIS A 2 -9.89 19.19 0.12
C HIS A 2 -8.97 20.42 -0.14
N GLY A 3 -9.07 21.05 -1.32
CA GLY A 3 -8.17 22.12 -1.74
C GLY A 3 -6.73 21.68 -2.08
N TRP A 4 -6.49 20.37 -2.24
CA TRP A 4 -5.16 19.79 -2.50
C TRP A 4 -5.01 19.20 -3.91
N PHE A 5 -3.75 18.92 -4.27
CA PHE A 5 -3.33 18.07 -5.38
C PHE A 5 -2.23 17.10 -4.88
N ASP A 6 -1.85 16.10 -5.68
CA ASP A 6 -0.99 14.96 -5.31
C ASP A 6 -1.76 13.84 -4.58
N LYS A 7 -1.04 12.91 -3.92
CA LYS A 7 -1.59 11.72 -3.24
C LYS A 7 -1.00 11.63 -1.83
N ARG A 8 -0.78 10.42 -1.29
CA ARG A 8 -0.14 10.08 0.02
C ARG A 8 -1.09 10.01 1.20
N TRP A 9 -2.24 10.66 1.12
CA TRP A 9 -3.23 10.60 2.17
C TRP A 9 -4.05 9.31 2.10
N ILE A 10 -4.54 8.86 3.24
CA ILE A 10 -5.53 7.76 3.36
C ILE A 10 -6.96 8.18 2.94
N TYR A 11 -7.17 9.46 2.62
CA TYR A 11 -8.44 9.96 2.10
C TYR A 11 -8.81 9.30 0.76
N GLU A 12 -10.11 9.18 0.50
CA GLU A 12 -10.70 8.34 -0.54
C GLU A 12 -10.11 8.59 -1.93
N GLU A 13 -9.94 9.85 -2.31
CA GLU A 13 -9.44 10.26 -3.63
C GLU A 13 -7.96 9.92 -3.84
N SER A 14 -7.20 9.77 -2.76
CA SER A 14 -5.79 9.37 -2.78
C SER A 14 -5.60 7.86 -2.57
N LEU A 15 -6.52 7.22 -1.84
CA LEU A 15 -6.48 5.81 -1.47
C LEU A 15 -7.00 4.91 -2.60
N THR A 16 -8.13 5.27 -3.20
CA THR A 16 -8.87 4.37 -4.10
C THR A 16 -8.36 4.48 -5.53
N THR A 17 -8.01 3.33 -6.11
CA THR A 17 -7.52 3.23 -7.49
C THR A 17 -8.52 2.46 -8.36
N PRO A 18 -8.87 2.95 -9.56
CA PRO A 18 -9.70 2.19 -10.49
C PRO A 18 -9.03 0.88 -10.90
N LEU A 19 -9.77 -0.23 -10.82
CA LEU A 19 -9.34 -1.55 -11.31
C LEU A 19 -10.35 -2.07 -12.34
N LEU A 20 -9.88 -2.35 -13.54
CA LEU A 20 -10.68 -2.98 -14.60
C LEU A 20 -9.98 -4.25 -15.09
N ALA A 21 -10.75 -5.33 -15.21
CA ALA A 21 -10.28 -6.60 -15.75
C ALA A 21 -11.17 -7.04 -16.91
N ARG A 22 -10.56 -7.62 -17.95
CA ARG A 22 -11.27 -8.24 -19.06
C ARG A 22 -10.67 -9.62 -19.31
N TRP A 23 -11.51 -10.63 -19.17
CA TRP A 23 -11.18 -12.00 -19.51
C TRP A 23 -12.38 -12.63 -20.21
N PRO A 24 -12.35 -12.79 -21.54
CA PRO A 24 -13.43 -13.44 -22.28
C PRO A 24 -13.74 -14.82 -21.70
N GLU A 25 -15.02 -15.19 -21.67
CA GLU A 25 -15.53 -16.48 -21.16
C GLU A 25 -15.40 -16.70 -19.65
N LYS A 26 -14.55 -15.93 -18.95
CA LYS A 26 -14.38 -15.99 -17.49
C LYS A 26 -15.07 -14.83 -16.77
N ILE A 27 -14.95 -13.62 -17.29
CA ILE A 27 -15.59 -12.42 -16.73
C ILE A 27 -16.75 -12.02 -17.64
N LYS A 28 -17.97 -12.07 -17.08
CA LYS A 28 -19.15 -11.57 -17.78
C LYS A 28 -19.01 -10.05 -18.00
N PRO A 29 -19.25 -9.54 -19.22
CA PRO A 29 -19.25 -8.10 -19.46
C PRO A 29 -20.22 -7.35 -18.54
N GLY A 30 -19.76 -6.23 -17.98
CA GLY A 30 -20.56 -5.41 -17.06
C GLY A 30 -20.58 -5.89 -15.60
N THR A 31 -19.86 -6.97 -15.25
CA THR A 31 -19.66 -7.38 -13.86
C THR A 31 -19.03 -6.25 -13.03
N ARG A 32 -19.56 -6.02 -11.84
CA ARG A 32 -19.02 -5.12 -10.82
C ARG A 32 -18.60 -5.95 -9.61
N GLY A 33 -17.37 -5.75 -9.13
CA GLY A 33 -16.90 -6.39 -7.91
C GLY A 33 -17.51 -5.73 -6.67
N GLU A 34 -17.95 -6.53 -5.72
CA GLU A 34 -18.47 -6.11 -4.42
C GLU A 34 -17.43 -6.51 -3.36
N GLY A 35 -16.70 -5.55 -2.78
CA GLY A 35 -15.76 -5.82 -1.69
C GLY A 35 -14.43 -5.08 -1.82
N ILE A 36 -13.63 -5.14 -0.75
CA ILE A 36 -12.35 -4.46 -0.67
C ILE A 36 -11.27 -5.29 -1.37
N VAL A 37 -10.70 -4.74 -2.43
CA VAL A 37 -9.58 -5.31 -3.18
C VAL A 37 -8.34 -4.46 -3.00
N SER A 38 -7.18 -5.11 -3.07
CA SER A 38 -5.86 -4.49 -2.93
C SER A 38 -5.04 -4.74 -4.17
N ILE A 39 -4.06 -3.87 -4.45
CA ILE A 39 -3.02 -4.14 -5.45
C ILE A 39 -2.23 -5.41 -5.12
N LEU A 40 -2.20 -5.81 -3.85
CA LEU A 40 -1.58 -7.05 -3.38
C LEU A 40 -2.35 -8.29 -3.85
N ASP A 41 -3.59 -8.17 -4.31
CA ASP A 41 -4.36 -9.31 -4.82
C ASP A 41 -3.96 -9.72 -6.25
N LEU A 42 -3.33 -8.80 -6.98
CA LEU A 42 -3.04 -9.01 -8.40
C LEU A 42 -2.01 -10.13 -8.65
N PRO A 43 -0.88 -10.22 -7.92
CA PRO A 43 0.10 -11.29 -8.14
C PRO A 43 -0.50 -12.69 -7.92
N GLU A 44 -1.25 -12.88 -6.84
CA GLU A 44 -1.94 -14.13 -6.50
C GLU A 44 -3.01 -14.48 -7.54
N THR A 45 -3.74 -13.47 -8.02
CA THR A 45 -4.68 -13.63 -9.15
C THR A 45 -3.98 -14.13 -10.40
N PHE A 46 -2.78 -13.61 -10.71
CA PHE A 46 -2.02 -14.05 -11.89
C PHE A 46 -1.46 -15.46 -11.75
N LEU A 47 -0.98 -15.85 -10.55
CA LEU A 47 -0.52 -17.20 -10.28
C LEU A 47 -1.66 -18.22 -10.39
N ASP A 48 -2.79 -17.91 -9.77
CA ASP A 48 -4.00 -18.75 -9.81
C ASP A 48 -4.53 -18.90 -11.24
N ALA A 49 -4.60 -17.79 -11.99
CA ALA A 49 -4.94 -17.76 -13.41
C ALA A 49 -4.03 -18.64 -14.27
N ALA A 50 -2.75 -18.76 -13.90
CA ALA A 50 -1.77 -19.57 -14.59
C ALA A 50 -1.74 -21.04 -14.12
N GLY A 51 -2.54 -21.41 -13.12
CA GLY A 51 -2.52 -22.73 -12.49
C GLY A 51 -1.21 -23.02 -11.74
N LEU A 52 -0.54 -21.98 -11.25
CA LEU A 52 0.70 -22.07 -10.49
C LEU A 52 0.41 -22.04 -8.98
N PRO A 53 1.26 -22.69 -8.15
CA PRO A 53 1.11 -22.61 -6.70
C PRO A 53 1.30 -21.16 -6.21
N ILE A 54 0.46 -20.75 -5.25
CA ILE A 54 0.58 -19.48 -4.56
C ILE A 54 1.48 -19.67 -3.32
N PRO A 55 2.62 -18.98 -3.22
CA PRO A 55 3.45 -18.95 -2.02
C PRO A 55 2.67 -18.50 -0.77
N GLY A 56 2.91 -19.16 0.37
CA GLY A 56 2.17 -18.91 1.61
C GLY A 56 2.58 -17.64 2.37
N ASP A 57 3.61 -16.94 1.92
CA ASP A 57 4.09 -15.66 2.47
C ASP A 57 3.52 -14.43 1.76
N MET A 58 2.70 -14.63 0.71
CA MET A 58 1.99 -13.54 0.06
C MET A 58 0.78 -13.10 0.89
N GLN A 59 0.40 -11.82 0.78
CA GLN A 59 -0.56 -11.17 1.67
C GLN A 59 -1.88 -10.78 0.98
N GLY A 60 -1.97 -10.98 -0.33
CA GLY A 60 -3.20 -10.82 -1.09
C GLY A 60 -3.99 -12.12 -1.22
N HIS A 61 -5.08 -12.02 -1.96
CA HIS A 61 -5.96 -13.14 -2.28
C HIS A 61 -6.31 -13.09 -3.76
N SER A 62 -6.40 -14.26 -4.41
CA SER A 62 -6.83 -14.33 -5.80
C SER A 62 -8.23 -13.73 -6.01
N LEU A 63 -8.39 -12.95 -7.08
CA LEU A 63 -9.67 -12.36 -7.50
C LEU A 63 -10.48 -13.30 -8.41
N LEU A 64 -9.96 -14.48 -8.78
CA LEU A 64 -10.70 -15.44 -9.60
C LEU A 64 -12.10 -15.78 -9.05
N PRO A 65 -12.29 -15.97 -7.73
CA PRO A 65 -13.61 -16.20 -7.16
C PRO A 65 -14.63 -15.09 -7.49
N PHE A 66 -14.19 -13.82 -7.60
CA PHE A 66 -15.06 -12.73 -8.02
C PHE A 66 -15.49 -12.87 -9.48
N PHE A 67 -14.57 -13.31 -10.35
CA PHE A 67 -14.86 -13.48 -11.77
C PHE A 67 -15.90 -14.58 -11.97
N GLU A 68 -15.77 -15.67 -11.23
CA GLU A 68 -16.65 -16.85 -11.31
C GLU A 68 -18.02 -16.61 -10.64
N SER A 69 -18.07 -15.82 -9.57
CA SER A 69 -19.31 -15.50 -8.83
C SER A 69 -20.12 -14.36 -9.46
N GLY A 70 -19.65 -13.77 -10.56
CA GLY A 70 -20.28 -12.60 -11.17
C GLY A 70 -20.09 -11.31 -10.39
N GLY A 71 -19.01 -11.22 -9.59
CA GLY A 71 -18.59 -10.02 -8.87
C GLY A 71 -18.78 -10.08 -7.36
N LYS A 72 -19.36 -11.15 -6.83
CA LYS A 72 -19.62 -11.28 -5.39
C LYS A 72 -18.36 -11.71 -4.64
N ALA A 73 -18.09 -11.06 -3.52
CA ALA A 73 -17.02 -11.49 -2.62
C ALA A 73 -17.30 -12.91 -2.09
N PRO A 74 -16.25 -13.74 -1.92
CA PRO A 74 -16.29 -14.91 -1.06
C PRO A 74 -16.79 -14.57 0.36
N LYS A 75 -17.36 -15.57 1.06
CA LYS A 75 -17.91 -15.36 2.41
C LYS A 75 -16.84 -14.96 3.44
N ASP A 76 -15.63 -15.46 3.25
CA ASP A 76 -14.44 -15.24 4.06
C ASP A 76 -13.54 -14.12 3.51
N TRP A 77 -14.05 -13.32 2.56
CA TRP A 77 -13.31 -12.18 2.03
C TRP A 77 -13.09 -11.12 3.10
N ARG A 78 -11.98 -10.37 2.98
CA ARG A 78 -11.65 -9.30 3.91
C ARG A 78 -12.74 -8.22 3.93
N THR A 79 -13.01 -7.72 5.13
CA THR A 79 -13.93 -6.60 5.39
C THR A 79 -13.19 -5.32 5.81
N SER A 80 -11.87 -5.41 5.90
CA SER A 80 -10.99 -4.31 6.31
C SER A 80 -9.70 -4.32 5.49
N PHE A 81 -9.05 -3.17 5.43
CA PHE A 81 -7.79 -2.94 4.72
C PHE A 81 -6.84 -2.13 5.58
N TYR A 82 -5.60 -2.58 5.68
CA TYR A 82 -4.53 -1.86 6.34
C TYR A 82 -3.83 -0.91 5.38
N TYR A 83 -3.68 0.34 5.79
CA TYR A 83 -2.93 1.35 5.07
C TYR A 83 -1.76 1.85 5.91
N GLN A 84 -0.61 2.10 5.27
CA GLN A 84 0.52 2.77 5.90
C GLN A 84 1.30 3.61 4.90
N TYR A 85 1.63 4.83 5.33
CA TYR A 85 2.43 5.80 4.59
C TYR A 85 3.65 6.23 5.42
N TYR A 86 4.82 6.26 4.78
CA TYR A 86 6.12 6.43 5.44
C TYR A 86 6.93 7.67 5.00
N GLU A 87 6.69 8.22 3.81
CA GLU A 87 7.59 9.21 3.19
C GLU A 87 7.46 10.61 3.83
N TYR A 88 8.04 10.76 5.02
CA TYR A 88 8.20 12.03 5.74
C TYR A 88 9.50 12.04 6.57
N PRO A 89 10.31 13.12 6.55
CA PRO A 89 10.13 14.34 5.74
C PRO A 89 10.32 14.05 4.24
N GLY A 90 9.45 14.62 3.40
CA GLY A 90 9.40 14.35 1.96
C GLY A 90 8.56 15.36 1.18
N PRO A 91 8.44 15.21 -0.15
CA PRO A 91 7.63 16.09 -0.98
C PRO A 91 6.20 16.20 -0.46
N HIS A 92 5.59 17.38 -0.59
CA HIS A 92 4.24 17.71 -0.12
C HIS A 92 4.02 17.61 1.41
N SER A 93 5.06 17.26 2.19
CA SER A 93 5.07 17.31 3.66
C SER A 93 3.91 16.57 4.35
N VAL A 94 3.38 15.51 3.70
CA VAL A 94 2.34 14.66 4.30
C VAL A 94 2.96 13.85 5.44
N ARG A 95 2.36 13.91 6.62
CA ARG A 95 2.87 13.23 7.82
C ARG A 95 2.70 11.72 7.73
N LYS A 96 3.58 10.98 8.41
CA LYS A 96 3.44 9.52 8.47
C LYS A 96 2.15 9.15 9.17
N HIS A 97 1.46 8.17 8.60
CA HIS A 97 0.23 7.68 9.18
C HIS A 97 -0.02 6.24 8.77
N TYR A 98 -0.76 5.54 9.61
CA TYR A 98 -1.32 4.23 9.29
C TYR A 98 -2.76 4.17 9.75
N GLY A 99 -3.51 3.23 9.22
CA GLY A 99 -4.91 3.07 9.60
C GLY A 99 -5.56 1.80 9.09
N VAL A 100 -6.79 1.61 9.53
CA VAL A 100 -7.71 0.60 9.04
C VAL A 100 -8.86 1.29 8.31
N VAL A 101 -9.23 0.71 7.17
CA VAL A 101 -10.33 1.15 6.31
C VAL A 101 -11.31 0.00 6.16
N THR A 102 -12.59 0.21 6.46
CA THR A 102 -13.66 -0.77 6.21
C THR A 102 -14.49 -0.37 4.99
N ASP A 103 -15.73 -0.83 4.85
CA ASP A 103 -16.70 -0.32 3.87
C ASP A 103 -17.26 1.07 4.28
N ARG A 104 -17.42 1.31 5.58
CA ARG A 104 -17.99 2.55 6.12
C ARG A 104 -16.98 3.46 6.81
N PHE A 105 -16.11 2.90 7.64
CA PHE A 105 -15.28 3.70 8.54
C PHE A 105 -13.82 3.73 8.12
N LYS A 106 -13.12 4.80 8.50
CA LYS A 106 -11.65 4.86 8.53
C LYS A 106 -11.19 5.28 9.91
N LEU A 107 -10.27 4.53 10.49
CA LEU A 107 -9.54 4.91 11.70
C LEU A 107 -8.05 4.98 11.38
N PHE A 108 -7.42 6.14 11.61
CA PHE A 108 -6.00 6.32 11.32
C PHE A 108 -5.30 7.21 12.34
N HIS A 109 -3.98 7.06 12.42
CA HIS A 109 -3.11 7.68 13.40
C HIS A 109 -1.93 8.35 12.71
N PHE A 110 -1.75 9.64 12.95
CA PHE A 110 -0.46 10.30 12.75
C PHE A 110 0.35 10.09 14.02
N TYR A 111 1.58 9.59 13.90
CA TYR A 111 2.31 8.97 15.02
C TYR A 111 3.68 9.56 15.32
N GLU A 112 4.01 10.71 14.74
CA GLU A 112 5.30 11.37 15.01
C GLU A 112 5.24 12.18 16.32
N PRO A 113 6.36 12.37 17.04
CA PRO A 113 6.34 13.04 18.35
C PRO A 113 5.72 14.45 18.33
N ASP A 114 5.84 15.18 17.22
CA ASP A 114 5.27 16.51 17.03
C ASP A 114 3.85 16.49 16.44
N VAL A 115 3.40 15.35 15.92
CA VAL A 115 2.06 15.14 15.35
C VAL A 115 1.56 13.75 15.75
N ASN A 116 0.90 13.68 16.90
CA ASN A 116 0.39 12.46 17.51
C ASN A 116 -1.10 12.59 17.80
N TYR A 117 -1.95 12.16 16.88
CA TYR A 117 -3.40 12.17 17.06
C TYR A 117 -4.11 11.17 16.14
N TRP A 118 -5.29 10.77 16.60
CA TRP A 118 -6.18 9.85 15.88
C TRP A 118 -7.28 10.59 15.16
N THR A 119 -7.70 10.02 14.03
CA THR A 119 -8.87 10.44 13.26
C THR A 119 -9.77 9.24 13.01
N LEU A 120 -11.08 9.43 13.22
CA LEU A 120 -12.14 8.49 12.85
C LEU A 120 -13.11 9.20 11.91
N ILE A 121 -13.37 8.60 10.75
CA ILE A 121 -14.29 9.10 9.71
C ILE A 121 -15.44 8.11 9.51
N ASP A 122 -16.68 8.61 9.48
CA ASP A 122 -17.89 7.88 9.11
C ASP A 122 -18.30 8.26 7.69
N ARG A 123 -17.85 7.50 6.67
CA ARG A 123 -18.07 7.88 5.26
C ARG A 123 -19.53 7.74 4.80
N GLU A 124 -20.37 7.06 5.56
CA GLU A 124 -21.80 7.00 5.25
C GLU A 124 -22.46 8.35 5.55
N LYS A 125 -22.06 9.02 6.64
CA LYS A 125 -22.57 10.35 7.01
C LYS A 125 -21.75 11.50 6.43
N ASP A 126 -20.48 11.26 6.16
CA ASP A 126 -19.49 12.24 5.73
C ASP A 126 -18.68 11.70 4.55
N PRO A 127 -19.29 11.59 3.35
CA PRO A 127 -18.64 11.01 2.17
C PRO A 127 -17.45 11.85 1.68
N ASP A 128 -17.40 13.13 2.03
CA ASP A 128 -16.29 14.05 1.70
C ASP A 128 -15.19 14.04 2.78
N GLU A 129 -15.30 13.18 3.81
CA GLU A 129 -14.28 12.95 4.85
C GLU A 129 -13.78 14.22 5.57
N MET A 130 -14.70 15.14 5.86
CA MET A 130 -14.41 16.47 6.41
C MET A 130 -14.47 16.55 7.95
N THR A 131 -15.03 15.54 8.62
CA THR A 131 -15.35 15.56 10.05
C THR A 131 -14.66 14.43 10.79
N ASN A 132 -13.72 14.78 11.68
CA ASN A 132 -13.15 13.84 12.63
C ASN A 132 -14.11 13.62 13.81
N VAL A 133 -14.66 12.41 13.93
CA VAL A 133 -15.54 12.00 15.04
C VAL A 133 -14.81 11.20 16.13
N TYR A 134 -13.48 11.15 16.10
CA TYR A 134 -12.70 10.46 17.12
C TYR A 134 -12.92 11.08 18.50
N GLY A 135 -13.23 10.23 19.50
CA GLY A 135 -13.56 10.67 20.86
C GLY A 135 -15.01 11.11 21.07
N ASP A 136 -15.85 11.08 20.03
CA ASP A 136 -17.30 11.26 20.19
C ASP A 136 -17.91 10.03 20.91
N ALA A 137 -18.73 10.28 21.92
CA ALA A 137 -19.36 9.25 22.73
C ALA A 137 -20.29 8.34 21.91
N ASP A 138 -20.93 8.87 20.86
CA ASP A 138 -21.81 8.09 19.97
C ASP A 138 -21.03 7.07 19.12
N TYR A 139 -19.71 7.28 18.98
CA TYR A 139 -18.81 6.42 18.20
C TYR A 139 -17.90 5.55 19.07
N ALA A 140 -18.07 5.53 20.39
CA ALA A 140 -17.16 4.85 21.31
C ALA A 140 -17.01 3.34 21.00
N ALA A 141 -18.12 2.63 20.75
CA ALA A 141 -18.08 1.20 20.40
C ALA A 141 -17.36 0.95 19.06
N THR A 142 -17.67 1.76 18.04
CA THR A 142 -17.02 1.69 16.73
C THR A 142 -15.52 1.97 16.84
N GLN A 143 -15.13 2.94 17.67
CA GLN A 143 -13.73 3.28 17.91
C GLN A 143 -12.98 2.10 18.54
N GLU A 144 -13.57 1.44 19.55
CA GLU A 144 -12.97 0.25 20.16
C GLU A 144 -12.83 -0.92 19.17
N GLU A 145 -13.87 -1.17 18.36
CA GLU A 145 -13.86 -2.19 17.31
C GLU A 145 -12.74 -1.95 16.29
N LEU A 146 -12.64 -0.73 15.76
CA LEU A 146 -11.63 -0.39 14.75
C LEU A 146 -10.21 -0.42 15.31
N HIS A 147 -10.01 -0.03 16.58
CA HIS A 147 -8.72 -0.21 17.25
C HIS A 147 -8.34 -1.68 17.41
N ALA A 148 -9.31 -2.54 17.74
CA ALA A 148 -9.09 -3.98 17.83
C ALA A 148 -8.75 -4.56 16.45
N GLU A 149 -9.46 -4.15 15.42
CA GLU A 149 -9.23 -4.59 14.05
C GLU A 149 -7.88 -4.13 13.52
N LEU A 150 -7.48 -2.88 13.81
CA LEU A 150 -6.16 -2.36 13.46
C LEU A 150 -5.04 -3.16 14.13
N ARG A 151 -5.20 -3.53 15.40
CA ARG A 151 -4.24 -4.42 16.10
C ARG A 151 -4.19 -5.80 15.45
N ARG A 152 -5.35 -6.37 15.09
CA ARG A 152 -5.43 -7.66 14.40
C ARG A 152 -4.67 -7.64 13.09
N LEU A 153 -4.93 -6.63 12.24
CA LEU A 153 -4.26 -6.45 10.95
C LEU A 153 -2.75 -6.23 11.09
N ARG A 154 -2.32 -5.38 12.04
CA ARG A 154 -0.88 -5.16 12.27
C ARG A 154 -0.17 -6.45 12.69
N ASN A 155 -0.81 -7.28 13.51
CA ASN A 155 -0.26 -8.58 13.90
C ASN A 155 -0.23 -9.57 12.72
N GLU A 156 -1.34 -9.67 11.96
CA GLU A 156 -1.44 -10.55 10.79
C GLU A 156 -0.38 -10.21 9.73
N LEU A 157 -0.19 -8.92 9.46
CA LEU A 157 0.74 -8.43 8.45
C LEU A 157 2.19 -8.30 8.96
N ASN A 158 2.46 -8.75 10.20
CA ASN A 158 3.77 -8.63 10.86
C ASN A 158 4.35 -7.21 10.80
N VAL A 159 3.50 -6.20 10.98
CA VAL A 159 3.92 -4.80 10.94
C VAL A 159 4.84 -4.52 12.13
N PRO A 160 6.08 -4.04 11.90
CA PRO A 160 7.01 -3.82 12.99
C PRO A 160 6.53 -2.69 13.91
N GLU A 161 6.95 -2.74 15.19
CA GLU A 161 6.67 -1.68 16.16
C GLU A 161 7.35 -0.36 15.81
N GLN A 162 8.53 -0.44 15.19
CA GLN A 162 9.31 0.70 14.70
C GLN A 162 9.51 0.51 13.20
N ASP A 163 9.26 1.55 12.40
CA ASP A 163 9.52 1.42 10.98
C ASP A 163 11.01 1.23 10.71
N ALA A 164 11.32 0.46 9.68
CA ALA A 164 12.68 0.24 9.28
C ALA A 164 13.33 1.56 8.81
N PRO A 165 14.63 1.79 9.08
CA PRO A 165 15.32 3.03 8.69
C PRO A 165 15.21 3.36 7.20
N GLU A 166 15.13 2.35 6.34
CA GLU A 166 14.97 2.46 4.90
C GLU A 166 13.60 2.98 4.46
N SER A 167 12.56 2.86 5.30
CA SER A 167 11.21 3.36 5.03
C SER A 167 11.17 4.88 4.86
N TYR A 168 12.21 5.58 5.33
CA TYR A 168 12.30 7.04 5.36
C TYR A 168 13.12 7.65 4.23
N SER A 169 13.86 6.85 3.46
CA SER A 169 14.77 7.39 2.44
C SER A 169 14.49 6.79 1.07
N ARG A 170 14.11 7.63 0.10
CA ARG A 170 14.49 7.34 -1.28
C ARG A 170 16.00 7.21 -1.30
N ALA A 171 16.50 6.02 -1.63
CA ALA A 171 17.93 5.74 -1.69
C ALA A 171 18.65 6.77 -2.58
N GLY A 172 19.21 7.81 -1.97
CA GLY A 172 20.35 8.54 -2.49
C GLY A 172 21.58 7.65 -2.39
N LYS A 173 21.71 6.65 -3.29
CA LYS A 173 22.98 5.96 -3.50
C LYS A 173 23.98 6.94 -4.10
N ALA A 174 24.84 7.48 -3.24
CA ALA A 174 26.21 7.84 -3.60
C ALA A 174 27.10 7.81 -2.33
N LYS A 175 27.30 6.63 -1.75
CA LYS A 175 28.50 6.36 -0.97
C LYS A 175 29.29 5.28 -1.71
N GLY A 176 30.45 5.70 -2.21
CA GLY A 176 31.26 5.01 -3.20
C GLY A 176 31.75 3.65 -2.73
N ASN A 177 31.62 2.67 -3.61
CA ASN A 177 32.40 1.45 -3.54
C ASN A 177 33.66 1.66 -4.39
N GLY A 178 34.62 2.39 -3.84
CA GLY A 178 35.98 2.47 -4.36
C GLY A 178 36.81 1.29 -3.84
N GLY A 179 36.59 0.10 -4.39
CA GLY A 179 37.51 -1.03 -4.26
C GLY A 179 38.47 -1.03 -5.46
N PRO A 180 39.77 -1.31 -5.28
CA PRO A 180 40.77 -1.07 -6.32
C PRO A 180 40.56 -2.02 -7.49
N ALA A 181 40.48 -1.46 -8.70
CA ALA A 181 40.51 -2.23 -9.92
C ALA A 181 41.85 -2.97 -10.03
N GLN A 182 41.80 -4.30 -10.02
CA GLN A 182 42.93 -5.17 -10.35
C GLN A 182 43.35 -4.87 -11.79
N GLY A 183 44.56 -4.35 -11.94
CA GLY A 183 45.19 -4.13 -13.24
C GLY A 183 45.61 -5.46 -13.86
N ASN A 184 44.97 -5.83 -14.97
CA ASN A 184 45.49 -6.82 -15.91
C ASN A 184 45.67 -6.16 -17.27
N GLY A 185 46.81 -5.49 -17.45
CA GLY A 185 47.27 -4.96 -18.73
C GLY A 185 48.34 -5.86 -19.32
N ALA A 186 47.96 -6.79 -20.19
CA ALA A 186 48.88 -7.57 -21.00
C ALA A 186 48.75 -7.22 -22.50
N LYS A 187 49.86 -6.64 -23.01
CA LYS A 187 50.41 -6.69 -24.37
C LYS A 187 49.74 -5.90 -25.51
N GLY A 188 50.54 -4.97 -26.05
CA GLY A 188 50.49 -4.52 -27.43
C GLY A 188 51.73 -3.71 -27.80
N LYS A 189 52.77 -4.38 -28.33
CA LYS A 189 53.97 -3.74 -28.89
C LYS A 189 53.62 -3.01 -30.19
N GLY A 190 54.11 -1.78 -30.35
CA GLY A 190 54.14 -1.05 -31.63
C GLY A 190 55.17 0.08 -31.59
N LYS A 191 56.30 -0.11 -32.29
CA LYS A 191 57.39 0.87 -32.48
C LYS A 191 57.02 1.88 -33.60
N ALA A 192 57.53 3.11 -33.44
CA ALA A 192 57.96 4.12 -34.46
C ALA A 192 57.33 5.49 -34.17
N LYS A 193 57.96 6.65 -34.35
CA LYS A 193 59.33 7.12 -34.64
C LYS A 193 59.32 8.63 -34.28
N SER A 194 60.48 9.20 -34.00
CA SER A 194 60.73 10.61 -33.69
C SER A 194 60.69 11.53 -34.93
N GLU A 195 60.77 12.83 -34.65
CA GLU A 195 60.98 14.03 -35.51
C GLU A 195 59.67 14.78 -35.84
N LYS A 196 59.50 16.08 -35.57
CA LYS A 196 60.42 17.22 -35.36
C LYS A 196 60.04 18.04 -34.12
#